data_AF-A0A9Q6WMC5-F1
#
_entry.id   AF-A0A9Q6WMC5-F1
#
_cell.length_a   1.000
_cell.length_b   1.000
_cell.length_c   1.000
_cell.angle_alpha   90.00
_cell.angle_beta   90.00
_cell.angle_gamma   90.00
#
_symmetry.space_group_name_H-M   'P 1'
#
loop_
_entity.id
_entity.type
_entity.pdbx_description
1 polymer ?
#
loop_
_entity_poly.entity_id
_entity_poly.type
_entity_poly.pdbx_seq_one_letter_code
_entity_poly.pdbx_strand_id
1 'polypeptide(L)' 'MWRFGGPGRAPVEFSAVRGEWWVTRDLIWPAVVWNDGRCWAYLHDMTPAAVQHVLERLRNAELDRSTPHGLLTWTV' A
#
# COMPACT_ATOMS: atom_id res chain seq x y z
N MET A 1 -0.44 19.32 -2.30
CA MET A 1 -0.59 17.85 -2.47
C MET A 1 -0.13 17.50 -3.88
N TRP A 2 0.80 16.56 -4.02
CA TRP A 2 1.46 16.21 -5.27
C TRP A 2 1.06 14.80 -5.72
N ARG A 3 0.58 14.68 -6.96
CA ARG A 3 0.31 13.40 -7.62
C ARG A 3 1.57 12.87 -8.29
N PHE A 4 1.84 11.60 -8.09
CA PHE A 4 2.90 10.86 -8.78
C PHE A 4 2.26 9.85 -9.75
N GLY A 5 2.88 9.70 -10.93
CA GLY A 5 2.34 8.89 -12.02
C GLY A 5 1.21 9.57 -12.81
N GLY A 6 0.52 8.80 -13.63
CA GLY A 6 -0.52 9.27 -14.56
C GLY A 6 -0.13 9.13 -16.03
N PRO A 7 -1.06 9.43 -16.96
CA PRO A 7 -0.83 9.31 -18.39
C PRO A 7 0.44 10.06 -18.84
N GLY A 8 1.32 9.38 -19.56
CA GLY A 8 2.58 9.96 -20.07
C GLY A 8 3.68 10.13 -19.03
N ARG A 9 3.50 9.68 -17.78
CA ARG A 9 4.57 9.61 -16.77
C ARG A 9 5.07 8.18 -16.60
N ALA A 10 6.33 8.06 -16.16
CA ALA A 10 6.87 6.78 -15.75
C ALA A 10 6.06 6.22 -14.55
N PRO A 11 5.81 4.90 -14.48
CA PRO A 11 5.16 4.29 -13.33
C PRO A 11 5.95 4.53 -12.03
N VAL A 12 5.22 4.61 -10.92
CA VAL A 12 5.79 4.89 -9.60
C VAL A 12 6.31 3.61 -8.95
N GLU A 13 7.61 3.53 -8.72
CA GLU A 13 8.21 2.48 -7.89
C GLU A 13 7.97 2.71 -6.40
N PHE A 14 7.97 1.64 -5.61
CA PHE A 14 7.81 1.74 -4.16
C PHE A 14 8.97 2.51 -3.49
N SER A 15 10.15 2.53 -4.13
CA SER A 15 11.31 3.33 -3.70
C SER A 15 11.02 4.83 -3.61
N ALA A 16 9.97 5.34 -4.28
CA ALA A 16 9.53 6.73 -4.19
C ALA A 16 8.68 7.03 -2.93
N VAL A 17 8.09 6.01 -2.31
CA VAL A 17 7.29 6.14 -1.10
C VAL A 17 8.23 6.25 0.11
N ARG A 18 8.13 7.35 0.86
CA ARG A 18 9.02 7.66 1.98
C ARG A 18 8.24 7.94 3.25
N GLY A 19 8.74 7.39 4.35
CA GLY A 19 8.12 7.53 5.67
C GLY A 19 6.85 6.69 5.81
N GLU A 20 5.99 7.11 6.73
CA GLU A 20 4.68 6.51 6.92
C GLU A 20 3.79 6.72 5.70
N TRP A 21 3.01 5.70 5.38
CA TRP A 21 2.09 5.70 4.26
C TRP A 21 0.83 4.90 4.60
N TRP A 22 -0.25 5.19 3.89
CA TRP A 22 -1.52 4.48 4.00
C TRP A 22 -2.19 4.34 2.63
N VAL A 23 -3.19 3.47 2.55
CA VAL A 23 -4.04 3.33 1.35
C VAL A 23 -5.37 4.01 1.61
N THR A 24 -5.87 4.74 0.62
CA THR A 24 -7.22 5.34 0.68
C THR A 24 -8.30 4.27 0.76
N ARG A 25 -9.42 4.59 1.40
CA ARG A 25 -10.61 3.70 1.45
C ARG A 25 -11.45 3.71 0.16
N ASP A 26 -11.06 4.48 -0.85
CA ASP A 26 -11.72 4.53 -2.15
C ASP A 26 -11.42 3.25 -2.94
N LEU A 27 -12.49 2.48 -3.24
CA LEU A 27 -12.40 1.24 -4.00
C LEU A 27 -12.40 1.46 -5.51
N ILE A 28 -12.86 2.61 -5.99
CA ILE A 28 -12.87 2.94 -7.41
C ILE A 28 -11.44 3.31 -7.84
N TRP A 29 -10.77 4.15 -7.03
CA TRP A 29 -9.43 4.63 -7.32
C TRP A 29 -8.52 4.61 -6.08
N PRO A 30 -8.13 3.42 -5.59
CA PRO A 30 -7.26 3.32 -4.43
C PRO A 30 -5.90 3.94 -4.70
N ALA A 31 -5.41 4.74 -3.75
CA ALA A 31 -4.13 5.42 -3.81
C ALA A 31 -3.29 5.12 -2.58
N VAL A 32 -1.98 5.02 -2.79
CA VAL A 32 -0.97 5.05 -1.73
C VAL A 32 -0.66 6.52 -1.44
N VAL A 33 -0.77 6.92 -0.18
CA VAL A 33 -0.54 8.28 0.29
C VAL A 33 0.60 8.26 1.31
N TRP A 34 1.54 9.21 1.22
CA TRP A 34 2.69 9.29 2.12
C TRP A 34 3.11 10.75 2.35
N ASN A 35 4.17 10.94 3.15
CA ASN A 35 4.70 12.26 3.51
C ASN A 35 3.61 13.16 4.11
N ASP A 36 2.93 12.66 5.15
CA ASP A 36 1.86 13.37 5.86
C ASP A 36 0.75 13.87 4.91
N GLY A 37 0.37 13.02 3.95
CA GLY A 37 -0.72 13.33 3.01
C GLY A 37 -0.32 14.24 1.85
N ARG A 38 0.93 14.70 1.81
CA ARG A 38 1.39 15.64 0.77
C ARG A 38 1.68 14.98 -0.56
N CYS A 39 1.93 13.67 -0.58
CA CYS A 39 2.28 12.91 -1.77
C CYS A 39 1.35 11.70 -1.94
N TRP A 40 0.99 11.39 -3.18
CA TRP A 40 0.16 10.22 -3.46
C TRP A 40 0.31 9.68 -4.89
N ALA A 41 -0.02 8.40 -5.09
CA ALA A 41 -0.10 7.73 -6.39
C ALA A 41 -1.25 6.72 -6.39
N TYR A 42 -2.03 6.63 -7.47
CA TYR A 42 -3.02 5.55 -7.61
C TYR A 42 -2.33 4.21 -7.80
N LEU A 43 -2.95 3.10 -7.39
CA LEU A 43 -2.36 1.77 -7.57
C LEU A 43 -2.05 1.46 -9.05
N HIS A 44 -2.90 1.90 -9.98
CA HIS A 44 -2.66 1.71 -11.42
C HIS A 44 -1.55 2.60 -12.00
N ASP A 45 -1.13 3.63 -11.25
CA ASP A 45 -0.01 4.51 -11.60
C ASP A 45 1.34 3.95 -11.08
N MET A 46 1.32 2.87 -10.28
CA MET A 46 2.51 2.24 -9.68
C MET A 46 3.04 1.09 -10.54
N THR A 47 4.32 0.72 -10.35
CA THR A 47 4.86 -0.50 -10.96
C THR A 47 4.20 -1.76 -10.40
N PRO A 48 4.15 -2.87 -11.15
CA PRO A 48 3.57 -4.13 -10.66
C PRO A 48 4.20 -4.62 -9.35
N ALA A 49 5.53 -4.50 -9.22
CA ALA A 49 6.25 -4.87 -8.00
C ALA A 49 5.85 -3.99 -6.80
N ALA A 50 5.60 -2.70 -7.02
CA ALA A 50 5.16 -1.80 -5.96
C ALA A 50 3.72 -2.10 -5.52
N VAL A 51 2.82 -2.41 -6.46
CA VAL A 51 1.45 -2.87 -6.15
C VAL A 51 1.49 -4.16 -5.34
N GLN A 52 2.29 -5.14 -5.76
CA GLN A 52 2.46 -6.40 -5.03
C GLN A 52 2.93 -6.15 -3.59
N HIS A 53 3.95 -5.31 -3.41
CA HIS A 53 4.44 -4.96 -2.08
C HIS A 53 3.35 -4.34 -1.19
N VAL A 54 2.56 -3.40 -1.73
CA VAL A 54 1.45 -2.78 -0.99
C VAL A 54 0.41 -3.83 -0.56
N LEU A 55 0.01 -4.71 -1.48
CA LEU A 55 -0.98 -5.75 -1.20
C LEU A 55 -0.47 -6.79 -0.17
N GLU A 56 0.81 -7.16 -0.23
CA GLU A 56 1.44 -8.03 0.77
C GLU A 56 1.41 -7.41 2.17
N ARG A 57 1.68 -6.10 2.27
CA ARG A 57 1.61 -5.37 3.55
C ARG A 57 0.19 -5.30 4.10
N LEU A 58 -0.80 -5.07 3.23
CA LEU A 58 -2.22 -5.10 3.63
C LEU A 58 -2.66 -6.50 4.07
N ARG A 59 -2.23 -7.55 3.36
CA ARG A 59 -2.48 -8.94 3.73
C ARG A 59 -1.88 -9.26 5.10
N ASN A 60 -0.63 -8.88 5.35
CA ASN A 60 0.01 -9.11 6.64
C ASN A 60 -0.72 -8.37 7.76
N ALA A 61 -1.10 -7.11 7.54
CA ALA A 61 -1.88 -6.36 8.52
C ALA A 61 -3.26 -7.00 8.79
N GLU A 62 -3.87 -7.65 7.80
CA GLU A 62 -5.10 -8.41 8.00
C GLU A 62 -4.87 -9.71 8.79
N LEU A 63 -3.78 -10.43 8.52
CA LEU A 63 -3.40 -11.61 9.28
C LEU A 63 -3.08 -11.26 10.74
N ASP A 64 -2.40 -10.14 10.98
CA ASP A 64 -2.11 -9.64 12.34
C ASP A 64 -3.41 -9.34 13.10
N ARG A 65 -4.42 -8.76 12.44
CA ARG A 65 -5.76 -8.54 13.02
C ARG A 65 -6.54 -9.83 13.23
N SER A 66 -6.41 -10.76 12.29
CA SER A 66 -7.15 -12.03 12.27
C SER A 66 -6.57 -13.05 13.24
N THR A 67 -5.31 -12.88 13.65
CA THR A 67 -4.67 -13.73 14.66
C THR A 67 -5.20 -13.32 16.02
N PRO A 68 -6.03 -14.15 16.69
CA PRO A 68 -6.49 -13.85 18.02
C PRO A 68 -5.26 -13.81 18.93
N HIS A 69 -5.01 -12.70 19.62
CA HIS A 69 -4.02 -12.65 20.69
C HIS A 69 -4.41 -13.71 21.75
N GLY A 70 -3.87 -14.93 21.64
CA GLY A 70 -4.15 -16.03 22.58
C GLY A 70 -4.53 -17.39 21.98
N LEU A 71 -4.70 -17.55 20.66
CA LEU A 71 -4.89 -18.90 20.08
C LEU A 71 -3.53 -19.53 19.74
N LEU A 72 -3.00 -20.28 20.72
CA LEU A 72 -1.87 -21.20 20.58
C LEU A 72 -2.07 -22.08 19.34
N THR A 73 -1.24 -21.89 18.31
CA THR A 73 -1.09 -22.86 17.22
C THR A 73 -0.43 -24.11 17.79
N TRP A 74 -1.20 -25.16 18.04
CA TRP A 74 -0.67 -26.50 18.28
C TRP A 74 0.11 -26.93 17.05
N THR A 75 1.43 -27.06 17.20
CA THR A 75 2.29 -27.67 16.19
C THR A 75 2.13 -29.19 16.32
N VAL A 76 1.79 -29.86 15.22
CA VAL A 76 1.84 -31.34 15.11
C VAL A 76 3.28 -31.75 14.83
#